data_AF-A0A662RE41-F1
#
_entry.id   AF-A0A662RE41-F1
#
_cell.length_a   1.000
_cell.length_b   1.000
_cell.length_c   1.000
_cell.angle_alpha   90.00
_cell.angle_beta   90.00
_cell.angle_gamma   90.00
#
_symmetry.space_group_name_H-M   'P 1'
#
loop_
_entity.id
_entity.type
_entity.pdbx_description
1 polymer ?
#
loop_
_entity_poly.entity_id
_entity_poly.type
_entity_poly.pdbx_seq_one_letter_code
_entity_poly.pdbx_strand_id
1 'polypeptide(L)'
;MKMKRWGMLLMLCIVISSAMAAGIALQRSEEPITLPVKHHTFEMDVAFPDVSPTMTIYQVKSVNVSKMDVEAIGKLLGFNGGAGVVNEGVLGMVEGTKALNIYTASGAIWYADTAKLFKSVKKQPNLPPDTGAIEIAETFLSTKGLFPSDAVVSNVVADEQGEINTSTKKVSNVIKTDLQVIFDRKIDNIPVIGPGSKLKVYIGDDGEVIGFYKAWRAIKPYSECTIKTPEEAFEDLKAGKCRFAGPIGFDKAIVKEISLAYYIEAADKEQDFIEPVYVFKGELLFGEDVAEFEALVPAVS
;
A
#
# COMPACT_ATOMS: atom_id res chain seq x y z
N MET A 1 45.31 -40.73 20.00
CA MET A 1 45.90 -39.67 19.15
C MET A 1 45.02 -39.44 17.93
N LYS A 2 44.21 -38.38 17.95
CA LYS A 2 43.78 -37.54 16.81
C LYS A 2 42.78 -36.52 17.36
N MET A 3 43.28 -35.30 17.57
CA MET A 3 42.50 -34.10 17.86
C MET A 3 41.49 -33.86 16.74
N LYS A 4 40.25 -33.51 17.10
CA LYS A 4 39.33 -32.80 16.20
C LYS A 4 39.07 -31.41 16.77
N ARG A 5 39.40 -30.42 15.94
CA ARG A 5 39.40 -28.98 16.18
C ARG A 5 38.00 -28.50 16.55
N TRP A 6 37.95 -27.62 17.54
CA TRP A 6 36.79 -26.80 17.85
C TRP A 6 36.56 -25.81 16.70
N GLY A 7 35.42 -25.92 16.05
CA GLY A 7 34.89 -24.90 15.15
C GLY A 7 33.91 -24.05 15.92
N MET A 8 34.39 -22.90 16.41
CA MET A 8 33.60 -21.82 16.97
C MET A 8 32.70 -21.27 15.84
N LEU A 9 31.41 -21.61 15.84
CA LEU A 9 30.43 -20.95 14.99
C LEU A 9 29.85 -19.77 15.78
N LEU A 10 30.13 -18.56 15.30
CA LEU A 10 29.58 -17.32 15.83
C LEU A 10 28.05 -17.41 15.89
N MET A 11 27.49 -17.33 17.10
CA MET A 11 26.12 -16.84 17.28
C MET A 11 26.07 -15.41 16.78
N LEU A 12 25.38 -15.16 15.67
CA LEU A 12 24.86 -13.82 15.38
C LEU A 12 23.61 -13.63 16.24
N CYS A 13 23.82 -13.22 17.50
CA CYS A 13 22.76 -12.63 18.31
C CYS A 13 22.41 -11.28 17.70
N ILE A 14 21.39 -11.21 16.86
CA ILE A 14 20.75 -9.94 16.52
C ILE A 14 19.85 -9.57 17.71
N VAL A 15 20.48 -9.00 18.73
CA VAL A 15 19.80 -8.16 19.71
C VAL A 15 19.75 -6.77 19.09
N ILE A 16 18.63 -6.39 18.46
CA ILE A 16 18.41 -4.98 18.11
C ILE A 16 17.92 -4.30 19.39
N SER A 17 18.85 -4.00 20.28
CA SER A 17 18.68 -2.92 21.25
C SER A 17 19.34 -1.67 20.68
N SER A 18 18.55 -0.72 20.21
CA SER A 18 18.91 0.70 20.30
C SER A 18 17.68 1.57 20.02
N ALA A 19 17.47 2.51 20.93
CA ALA A 19 16.58 3.64 20.75
C ALA A 19 17.14 4.61 19.67
N MET A 20 16.24 5.47 19.19
CA MET A 20 16.48 6.62 18.30
C MET A 20 16.82 6.31 16.83
N ALA A 21 15.78 6.14 16.03
CA ALA A 21 15.39 7.15 15.03
C ALA A 21 14.02 6.75 14.48
N ALA A 22 13.11 7.73 14.40
CA ALA A 22 11.89 7.62 13.64
C ALA A 22 12.27 7.33 12.18
N GLY A 23 12.14 6.08 11.79
CA GLY A 23 12.65 5.54 10.54
C GLY A 23 12.19 4.10 10.38
N ILE A 24 10.95 3.81 10.76
CA ILE A 24 10.26 2.66 10.16
C ILE A 24 9.84 3.16 8.78
N ALA A 25 10.81 3.10 7.86
CA ALA A 25 10.53 3.08 6.45
C ALA A 25 9.46 2.01 6.25
N LEU A 26 8.27 2.44 5.84
CA LEU A 26 7.29 1.55 5.22
C LEU A 26 8.06 0.75 4.18
N GLN A 27 8.01 -0.55 4.39
CA GLN A 27 8.84 -1.55 3.75
C GLN A 27 8.74 -1.41 2.23
N ARG A 28 9.84 -0.96 1.64
CA ARG A 28 10.31 -1.18 0.26
C ARG A 28 9.35 -0.73 -0.86
N SER A 29 9.77 0.33 -1.58
CA SER A 29 9.26 0.63 -2.92
C SER A 29 9.40 -0.61 -3.80
N GLU A 30 8.29 -1.19 -4.23
CA GLU A 30 8.28 -2.12 -5.36
C GLU A 30 8.58 -1.29 -6.60
N GLU A 31 9.86 -1.12 -6.91
CA GLU A 31 10.25 -0.70 -8.25
C GLU A 31 9.69 -1.74 -9.22
N PRO A 32 9.02 -1.32 -10.31
CA PRO A 32 8.47 -2.24 -11.27
C PRO A 32 9.59 -3.12 -11.82
N ILE A 33 9.47 -4.43 -11.61
CA ILE A 33 10.39 -5.40 -12.20
C ILE A 33 9.99 -5.54 -13.66
N THR A 34 10.87 -5.11 -14.56
CA THR A 34 10.76 -5.49 -15.97
C THR A 34 11.03 -6.99 -16.08
N LEU A 35 10.08 -7.76 -16.62
CA LEU A 35 10.26 -9.21 -16.81
C LEU A 35 11.54 -9.46 -17.63
N PRO A 36 12.50 -10.25 -17.13
CA PRO A 36 13.71 -10.57 -17.89
C PRO A 36 13.35 -11.35 -19.16
N VAL A 37 14.20 -11.26 -20.19
CA VAL A 37 14.04 -11.90 -21.52
C VAL A 37 14.25 -13.43 -21.46
N LYS A 38 13.62 -14.11 -20.51
CA LYS A 38 13.34 -15.55 -20.63
C LYS A 38 12.02 -15.65 -21.39
N HIS A 39 11.91 -16.59 -22.33
CA HIS A 39 10.64 -16.82 -23.02
C HIS A 39 9.64 -17.39 -22.01
N HIS A 40 8.76 -16.53 -21.52
CA HIS A 40 7.61 -16.88 -20.71
C HIS A 40 6.42 -17.15 -21.63
N THR A 41 5.66 -18.21 -21.38
CA THR A 41 4.40 -18.46 -22.10
C THR A 41 3.25 -17.81 -21.34
N PHE A 42 2.48 -16.96 -22.01
CA PHE A 42 1.24 -16.42 -21.47
C PHE A 42 0.05 -17.06 -22.17
N GLU A 43 -0.93 -17.49 -21.38
CA GLU A 43 -2.19 -18.04 -21.86
C GLU A 43 -3.38 -17.35 -21.21
N MET A 44 -4.50 -17.35 -21.92
CA MET A 44 -5.77 -16.78 -21.50
C MET A 44 -6.71 -17.91 -21.05
N ASP A 45 -7.25 -17.82 -19.84
CA ASP A 45 -8.35 -18.65 -19.33
C ASP A 45 -9.63 -17.80 -19.12
N VAL A 46 -9.65 -16.60 -19.69
CA VAL A 46 -10.78 -15.67 -19.65
C VAL A 46 -10.96 -15.02 -21.02
N ALA A 47 -12.20 -14.64 -21.34
CA ALA A 47 -12.46 -13.85 -22.55
C ALA A 47 -11.97 -12.40 -22.36
N PHE A 48 -11.59 -11.74 -23.45
CA PHE A 48 -11.32 -10.31 -23.40
C PHE A 48 -12.60 -9.54 -23.04
N PRO A 49 -12.52 -8.59 -22.09
CA PRO A 49 -13.67 -7.79 -21.70
C PRO A 49 -14.08 -6.82 -22.81
N ASP A 50 -15.36 -6.55 -22.96
CA ASP A 50 -15.83 -5.42 -23.76
C ASP A 50 -15.63 -4.12 -22.97
N VAL A 51 -14.92 -3.16 -23.55
CA VAL A 51 -14.51 -1.92 -22.89
C VAL A 51 -14.74 -0.72 -23.81
N SER A 52 -15.00 0.44 -23.22
CA SER A 52 -15.06 1.69 -23.98
C SER A 52 -13.74 1.94 -24.70
N PRO A 53 -13.74 2.31 -26.00
CA PRO A 53 -12.52 2.62 -26.73
C PRO A 53 -11.84 3.92 -26.24
N THR A 54 -12.54 4.71 -25.43
CA THR A 54 -12.04 5.97 -24.88
C THR A 54 -12.25 6.06 -23.37
N MET A 55 -11.31 6.74 -22.70
CA MET A 55 -11.37 7.02 -21.26
C MET A 55 -10.83 8.42 -20.94
N THR A 56 -11.27 8.98 -19.81
CA THR A 56 -10.81 10.28 -19.32
C THR A 56 -9.47 10.16 -18.58
N ILE A 57 -8.48 10.94 -18.98
CA ILE A 57 -7.29 11.20 -18.18
C ILE A 57 -7.63 12.29 -17.15
N TYR A 58 -7.15 12.09 -15.92
CA TYR A 58 -7.35 13.03 -14.83
C TYR A 58 -6.05 13.74 -14.48
N GLN A 59 -6.11 15.06 -14.30
CA GLN A 59 -4.98 15.83 -13.80
C GLN A 59 -5.00 15.84 -12.27
N VAL A 60 -3.84 15.53 -11.67
CA VAL A 60 -3.59 15.70 -10.25
C VAL A 60 -3.42 17.19 -9.95
N LYS A 61 -4.11 17.68 -8.92
CA LYS A 61 -3.89 19.03 -8.43
C LYS A 61 -2.53 19.09 -7.73
N SER A 62 -1.67 19.98 -8.20
CA SER A 62 -0.37 20.24 -7.58
C SER A 62 -0.55 20.57 -6.10
N VAL A 63 0.29 19.97 -5.26
CA VAL A 63 0.38 20.29 -3.84
C VAL A 63 1.66 21.09 -3.60
N ASN A 64 1.61 22.02 -2.64
CA ASN A 64 2.79 22.70 -2.13
C ASN A 64 2.73 22.61 -0.61
N VAL A 65 3.32 21.56 -0.06
CA VAL A 65 3.26 21.29 1.38
C VAL A 65 4.27 22.17 2.10
N SER A 66 3.78 23.08 2.94
CA SER A 66 4.59 23.92 3.82
C SER A 66 4.58 23.40 5.26
N LYS A 67 5.50 23.93 6.09
CA LYS A 67 5.48 23.67 7.54
C LYS A 67 4.17 24.13 8.20
N MET A 68 3.58 25.23 7.73
CA MET A 68 2.30 25.73 8.25
C MET A 68 1.16 24.75 7.99
N ASP A 69 1.16 24.08 6.83
CA ASP A 69 0.16 23.05 6.51
C ASP A 69 0.29 21.85 7.45
N VAL A 70 1.53 21.43 7.73
CA VAL A 70 1.82 20.34 8.68
C VAL A 70 1.37 20.73 10.09
N GLU A 71 1.66 21.95 10.55
CA GLU A 71 1.24 22.44 11.86
C GLU A 71 -0.28 22.55 11.99
N ALA A 72 -0.97 22.98 10.91
CA ALA A 72 -2.43 23.02 10.88
C ALA A 72 -3.03 21.61 11.04
N ILE A 73 -2.50 20.62 10.32
CA ILE A 73 -2.91 19.21 10.45
C ILE A 73 -2.52 18.65 11.83
N GLY A 74 -1.32 18.95 12.32
CA GLY A 74 -0.85 18.56 13.63
C GLY A 74 -1.75 19.05 14.74
N LYS A 75 -2.23 20.29 14.68
CA LYS A 75 -3.18 20.85 15.66
C LYS A 75 -4.50 20.08 15.67
N LEU A 76 -5.02 19.66 14.51
CA LEU A 76 -6.22 18.80 14.41
C LEU A 76 -6.00 17.41 15.04
N LEU A 77 -4.75 16.95 15.11
CA LEU A 77 -4.33 15.69 15.70
C LEU A 77 -3.81 15.84 17.15
N GLY A 78 -3.87 17.06 17.71
CA GLY A 78 -3.50 17.35 19.09
C GLY A 78 -2.00 17.56 19.34
N PHE A 79 -1.21 17.84 18.31
CA PHE A 79 0.19 18.28 18.46
C PHE A 79 0.25 19.76 18.86
N ASN A 80 1.25 20.11 19.68
CA ASN A 80 1.47 21.49 20.14
C ASN A 80 2.82 22.07 19.70
N GLY A 81 3.72 21.24 19.16
CA GLY A 81 5.02 21.64 18.64
C GLY A 81 4.98 22.34 17.27
N GLY A 82 6.17 22.55 16.68
CA GLY A 82 6.33 23.06 15.32
C GLY A 82 6.73 21.96 14.34
N ALA A 83 6.53 22.20 13.04
CA ALA A 83 6.91 21.26 12.00
C ALA A 83 8.38 21.37 11.59
N GLY A 84 8.98 20.23 11.26
CA GLY A 84 10.35 20.08 10.83
C GLY A 84 10.48 19.24 9.56
N VAL A 85 11.71 19.17 9.03
CA VAL A 85 12.07 18.19 8.01
C VAL A 85 12.33 16.87 8.73
N VAL A 86 11.65 15.80 8.32
CA VAL A 86 11.86 14.45 8.86
C VAL A 86 12.88 13.71 8.02
N ASN A 87 12.73 13.78 6.69
CA ASN A 87 13.69 13.30 5.70
C ASN A 87 13.50 14.11 4.40
N GLU A 88 14.28 13.79 3.37
CA GLU A 88 14.09 14.36 2.03
C GLU A 88 12.69 14.03 1.50
N GLY A 89 11.92 15.07 1.15
CA GLY A 89 10.55 14.91 0.64
C GLY A 89 9.47 14.72 1.71
N VAL A 90 9.80 14.81 3.01
CA VAL A 90 8.80 14.70 4.10
C VAL A 90 9.00 15.78 5.15
N LEU A 91 7.91 16.52 5.40
CA LEU A 91 7.78 17.40 6.56
C LEU A 91 6.95 16.70 7.64
N GLY A 92 7.19 17.02 8.91
CA GLY A 92 6.49 16.33 9.98
C GLY A 92 6.63 16.93 11.37
N MET A 93 5.99 16.27 12.33
CA MET A 93 5.99 16.61 13.74
C MET A 93 6.14 15.34 14.58
N VAL A 94 6.86 15.44 15.71
CA VAL A 94 7.00 14.35 16.68
C VAL A 94 6.75 14.92 18.08
N GLU A 95 5.84 14.29 18.83
CA GLU A 95 5.52 14.67 20.21
C GLU A 95 5.32 13.39 21.04
N GLY A 96 6.28 13.11 21.93
CA GLY A 96 6.30 11.85 22.66
C GLY A 96 6.38 10.65 21.72
N THR A 97 5.33 9.81 21.72
CA THR A 97 5.22 8.63 20.87
C THR A 97 4.48 8.91 19.56
N LYS A 98 3.86 10.08 19.42
CA LYS A 98 3.09 10.45 18.23
C LYS A 98 4.01 11.01 17.15
N ALA A 99 3.80 10.55 15.93
CA ALA A 99 4.48 11.05 14.74
C ALA A 99 3.46 11.42 13.67
N LEU A 100 3.69 12.55 13.01
CA LEU A 100 2.96 13.03 11.84
C LEU A 100 3.97 13.29 10.72
N ASN A 101 3.73 12.71 9.55
CA ASN A 101 4.52 12.90 8.35
C ASN A 101 3.59 13.33 7.20
N ILE A 102 4.03 14.31 6.42
CA ILE A 102 3.37 14.73 5.19
C ILE A 102 4.38 14.71 4.05
N TYR A 103 4.08 13.92 3.02
CA TYR A 103 4.92 13.76 1.84
C TYR A 103 4.74 14.97 0.92
N THR A 104 5.82 15.66 0.59
CA THR A 104 5.76 16.91 -0.18
C THR A 104 5.37 16.67 -1.64
N ALA A 105 5.69 15.51 -2.21
CA ALA A 105 5.37 15.14 -3.59
C ALA A 105 3.87 14.89 -3.85
N SER A 106 3.11 14.52 -2.80
CA SER A 106 1.72 14.07 -2.97
C SER A 106 0.71 14.69 -2.01
N GLY A 107 1.20 15.30 -0.92
CA GLY A 107 0.37 15.74 0.21
C GLY A 107 -0.19 14.58 1.03
N ALA A 108 0.29 13.35 0.82
CA ALA A 108 -0.14 12.20 1.60
C ALA A 108 0.24 12.39 3.07
N ILE A 109 -0.63 11.94 3.97
CA ILE A 109 -0.49 12.10 5.41
C ILE A 109 -0.32 10.72 6.04
N TRP A 110 0.67 10.60 6.91
CA TRP A 110 0.83 9.45 7.79
C TRP A 110 0.89 9.92 9.25
N TYR A 111 0.06 9.33 10.09
CA TYR A 111 0.05 9.57 11.52
C TYR A 111 0.11 8.24 12.26
N ALA A 112 0.87 8.19 13.35
CA ALA A 112 0.91 7.04 14.24
C ALA A 112 1.22 7.41 15.67
N ASP A 113 0.60 6.71 16.62
CA ASP A 113 1.19 6.47 17.94
C ASP A 113 2.17 5.30 17.81
N THR A 114 3.45 5.63 17.71
CA THR A 114 4.53 4.66 17.48
C THR A 114 4.80 3.74 18.68
N ALA A 115 4.20 3.98 19.85
CA ALA A 115 4.23 3.05 20.96
C ALA A 115 3.14 1.97 20.88
N LYS A 116 2.22 2.09 19.91
CA LYS A 116 1.07 1.18 19.74
C LYS A 116 1.05 0.55 18.35
N LEU A 117 1.06 1.37 17.31
CA LEU A 117 1.02 0.90 15.93
C LEU A 117 2.28 0.08 15.62
N PHE A 118 2.09 -1.13 15.08
CA PHE A 118 3.14 -2.11 14.77
C PHE A 118 3.99 -2.54 15.98
N LYS A 119 3.45 -2.43 17.20
CA LYS A 119 4.09 -2.94 18.41
C LYS A 119 3.49 -4.26 18.84
N SER A 120 4.35 -5.17 19.28
CA SER A 120 3.91 -6.43 19.81
C SER A 120 3.15 -6.23 21.12
N VAL A 121 2.00 -6.89 21.23
CA VAL A 121 1.16 -6.88 22.43
C VAL A 121 1.31 -8.18 23.21
N LYS A 122 1.11 -8.14 24.53
CA LYS A 122 1.16 -9.34 25.37
C LYS A 122 -0.19 -10.04 25.54
N LYS A 123 -1.27 -9.33 25.24
CA LYS A 123 -2.66 -9.77 25.42
C LYS A 123 -3.50 -9.25 24.26
N GLN A 124 -4.58 -9.96 23.97
CA GLN A 124 -5.58 -9.53 23.00
C GLN A 124 -6.20 -8.20 23.43
N PRO A 125 -6.07 -7.14 22.61
CA PRO A 125 -6.80 -5.89 22.82
C PRO A 125 -8.32 -6.10 22.72
N ASN A 126 -9.08 -5.28 23.42
CA ASN A 126 -10.52 -5.16 23.33
C ASN A 126 -10.89 -4.37 22.06
N LEU A 127 -10.82 -5.03 20.92
CA LEU A 127 -11.15 -4.44 19.62
C LEU A 127 -12.66 -4.34 19.43
N PRO A 128 -13.19 -3.23 18.91
CA PRO A 128 -14.61 -3.11 18.59
C PRO A 128 -15.02 -4.08 17.46
N PRO A 129 -16.31 -4.38 17.29
CA PRO A 129 -16.79 -5.04 16.08
C PRO A 129 -16.56 -4.15 14.84
N ASP A 130 -16.53 -4.74 13.65
CA ASP A 130 -16.25 -4.03 12.39
C ASP A 130 -17.12 -2.78 12.17
N THR A 131 -18.42 -2.85 12.47
CA THR A 131 -19.32 -1.69 12.37
C THR A 131 -18.95 -0.56 13.33
N GLY A 132 -18.49 -0.90 14.53
CA GLY A 132 -17.98 0.07 15.50
C GLY A 132 -16.65 0.66 15.07
N ALA A 133 -15.74 -0.15 14.51
CA ALA A 133 -14.49 0.34 13.95
C ALA A 133 -14.72 1.33 12.80
N ILE A 134 -15.68 1.04 11.91
CA ILE A 134 -16.10 1.93 10.83
C ILE A 134 -16.61 3.27 11.38
N GLU A 135 -17.54 3.25 12.33
CA GLU A 135 -18.08 4.47 12.94
C GLU A 135 -16.98 5.34 13.58
N ILE A 136 -16.04 4.70 14.28
CA ILE A 136 -14.88 5.39 14.89
C ILE A 136 -14.01 6.02 13.80
N ALA A 137 -13.68 5.29 12.73
CA ALA A 137 -12.84 5.78 11.65
C ALA A 137 -13.47 6.96 10.90
N GLU A 138 -14.74 6.83 10.51
CA GLU A 138 -15.49 7.89 9.82
C GLU A 138 -15.64 9.13 10.69
N THR A 139 -15.95 8.94 11.98
CA THR A 139 -16.05 10.05 12.94
C THR A 139 -14.69 10.75 13.11
N PHE A 140 -13.62 9.98 13.28
CA PHE A 140 -12.27 10.52 13.43
C PHE A 140 -11.86 11.38 12.23
N LEU A 141 -12.09 10.89 11.01
CA LEU A 141 -11.75 11.60 9.78
C LEU A 141 -12.66 12.82 9.57
N SER A 142 -13.98 12.67 9.75
CA SER A 142 -14.97 13.72 9.51
C SER A 142 -14.79 14.91 10.46
N THR A 143 -14.63 14.63 11.76
CA THR A 143 -14.45 15.67 12.80
C THR A 143 -13.18 16.51 12.59
N LYS A 144 -12.21 16.00 11.82
CA LYS A 144 -10.96 16.68 11.48
C LYS A 144 -10.95 17.25 10.07
N GLY A 145 -12.04 17.11 9.31
CA GLY A 145 -12.08 17.51 7.90
C GLY A 145 -11.08 16.75 7.02
N LEU A 146 -10.69 15.53 7.43
CA LEU A 146 -9.75 14.67 6.71
C LEU A 146 -10.44 13.60 5.87
N PHE A 147 -11.77 13.48 5.95
CA PHE A 147 -12.53 12.47 5.22
C PHE A 147 -12.83 12.93 3.79
N PRO A 148 -12.29 12.26 2.74
CA PRO A 148 -12.65 12.57 1.37
C PRO A 148 -14.12 12.20 1.09
N SER A 149 -14.82 13.04 0.34
CA SER A 149 -16.23 12.81 0.02
C SER A 149 -16.47 11.64 -0.95
N ASP A 150 -15.44 11.22 -1.68
CA ASP A 150 -15.48 10.09 -2.62
C ASP A 150 -14.94 8.78 -2.02
N ALA A 151 -14.60 8.78 -0.72
CA ALA A 151 -14.13 7.58 -0.02
C ALA A 151 -15.31 6.67 0.35
N VAL A 152 -15.16 5.37 0.06
CA VAL A 152 -16.13 4.34 0.41
C VAL A 152 -15.42 3.24 1.20
N VAL A 153 -16.05 2.78 2.28
CA VAL A 153 -15.53 1.65 3.07
C VAL A 153 -15.38 0.43 2.15
N SER A 154 -14.17 -0.09 2.09
CA SER A 154 -13.81 -1.27 1.30
C SER A 154 -13.81 -2.51 2.17
N ASN A 155 -13.04 -2.49 3.26
CA ASN A 155 -12.83 -3.63 4.14
C ASN A 155 -12.48 -3.18 5.56
N VAL A 156 -12.75 -4.08 6.52
CA VAL A 156 -12.15 -4.06 7.86
C VAL A 156 -11.30 -5.31 7.99
N VAL A 157 -10.00 -5.15 8.25
CA VAL A 157 -9.06 -6.27 8.40
C VAL A 157 -8.28 -6.12 9.69
N ALA A 158 -7.93 -7.24 10.33
CA ALA A 158 -7.08 -7.21 11.51
C ALA A 158 -5.61 -7.36 11.11
N ASP A 159 -4.76 -6.56 11.73
CA ASP A 159 -3.33 -6.89 11.81
C ASP A 159 -3.13 -7.96 12.88
N GLU A 160 -2.26 -8.92 12.60
CA GLU A 160 -2.05 -10.09 13.45
C GLU A 160 -0.58 -10.26 13.78
N GLN A 161 -0.31 -10.61 15.03
CA GLN A 161 0.97 -11.15 15.46
C GLN A 161 0.81 -12.62 15.82
N GLY A 162 1.83 -13.44 15.55
CA GLY A 162 1.84 -14.85 15.92
C GLY A 162 3.25 -15.34 16.19
N GLU A 163 3.35 -16.46 16.88
CA GLU A 163 4.61 -17.14 17.15
C GLU A 163 4.86 -18.20 16.08
N ILE A 164 6.03 -18.12 15.42
CA ILE A 164 6.41 -19.09 14.40
C ILE A 164 7.41 -20.08 15.00
N ASN A 165 7.04 -21.36 15.02
CA ASN A 165 7.98 -22.43 15.31
C ASN A 165 8.96 -22.56 14.12
N THR A 166 10.23 -22.23 14.32
CA THR A 166 11.20 -22.09 13.21
C THR A 166 11.53 -23.40 12.50
N SER A 167 11.37 -24.55 13.16
CA SER A 167 11.65 -25.87 12.61
C SER A 167 10.48 -26.45 11.82
N THR A 168 9.25 -26.25 12.29
CA THR A 168 8.04 -26.79 11.64
C THR A 168 7.31 -25.76 10.77
N LYS A 169 7.71 -24.49 10.84
CA LYS A 169 7.04 -23.33 10.21
C LYS A 169 5.58 -23.14 10.63
N LYS A 170 5.12 -23.82 11.69
CA LYS A 170 3.76 -23.67 12.20
C LYS A 170 3.61 -22.37 12.99
N VAL A 171 2.52 -21.66 12.75
CA VAL A 171 2.11 -20.46 13.48
C VAL A 171 1.20 -20.85 14.64
N SER A 172 1.42 -20.25 15.81
CA SER A 172 0.59 -20.39 17.01
C SER A 172 0.41 -19.04 17.70
N ASN A 173 -0.46 -18.97 18.72
CA ASN A 173 -0.64 -17.78 19.57
C ASN A 173 -0.94 -16.50 18.77
N VAL A 174 -1.83 -16.61 17.77
CA VAL A 174 -2.25 -15.48 16.94
C VAL A 174 -3.07 -14.50 17.77
N ILE A 175 -2.66 -13.23 17.78
CA ILE A 175 -3.32 -12.11 18.46
C ILE A 175 -3.59 -11.04 17.42
N LYS A 176 -4.82 -10.54 17.36
CA LYS A 176 -5.16 -9.36 16.56
C LYS A 176 -4.69 -8.11 17.28
N THR A 177 -3.76 -7.35 16.72
CA THR A 177 -3.16 -6.17 17.37
C THR A 177 -4.04 -4.93 17.24
N ASP A 178 -4.72 -4.79 16.10
CA ASP A 178 -5.53 -3.64 15.74
C ASP A 178 -6.39 -3.98 14.51
N LEU A 179 -7.38 -3.12 14.23
CA LEU A 179 -8.18 -3.18 13.01
C LEU A 179 -7.80 -2.05 12.05
N GLN A 180 -7.61 -2.38 10.78
CA GLN A 180 -7.53 -1.41 9.69
C GLN A 180 -8.91 -1.24 9.05
N VAL A 181 -9.48 -0.05 9.15
CA VAL A 181 -10.62 0.35 8.32
C VAL A 181 -10.07 0.95 7.03
N ILE A 182 -10.31 0.28 5.91
CA ILE A 182 -9.76 0.63 4.60
C ILE A 182 -10.86 1.26 3.76
N PHE A 183 -10.56 2.40 3.14
CA PHE A 183 -11.42 3.09 2.20
C PHE A 183 -10.78 3.09 0.82
N ASP A 184 -11.59 2.83 -0.19
CA ASP A 184 -11.23 2.91 -1.61
C ASP A 184 -12.00 4.04 -2.30
N ARG A 185 -11.54 4.41 -3.49
CA ARG A 185 -12.22 5.33 -4.40
C ARG A 185 -12.48 4.68 -5.74
N LYS A 186 -13.53 5.16 -6.40
CA LYS A 186 -13.84 4.87 -7.80
C LYS A 186 -14.00 6.19 -8.55
N ILE A 187 -13.62 6.17 -9.81
CA ILE A 187 -13.85 7.27 -10.76
C ILE A 187 -14.72 6.68 -11.86
N ASP A 188 -15.93 7.20 -12.05
CA ASP A 188 -16.89 6.67 -13.04
C ASP A 188 -17.11 5.15 -12.92
N ASN A 189 -17.26 4.65 -11.68
CA ASN A 189 -17.33 3.23 -11.30
C ASN A 189 -16.07 2.39 -11.56
N ILE A 190 -15.00 2.99 -12.09
CA ILE A 190 -13.72 2.31 -12.33
C ILE A 190 -12.86 2.41 -11.06
N PRO A 191 -12.30 1.29 -10.55
CA PRO A 191 -11.47 1.30 -9.35
C PRO A 191 -10.20 2.12 -9.56
N VAL A 192 -9.76 2.78 -8.49
CA VAL A 192 -8.45 3.44 -8.48
C VAL A 192 -7.52 2.66 -7.57
N ILE A 193 -6.46 2.12 -8.17
CA ILE A 193 -5.50 1.23 -7.53
C ILE A 193 -4.14 1.92 -7.36
N GLY A 194 -3.18 1.17 -6.81
CA GLY A 194 -1.83 1.64 -6.58
C GLY A 194 -1.60 2.17 -5.16
N PRO A 195 -0.33 2.36 -4.78
CA PRO A 195 0.07 2.75 -3.43
C PRO A 195 -0.38 4.17 -3.03
N GLY A 196 -0.69 5.03 -4.00
CA GLY A 196 -1.19 6.39 -3.75
C GLY A 196 -2.70 6.55 -3.68
N SER A 197 -3.45 5.45 -3.78
CA SER A 197 -4.92 5.40 -3.64
C SER A 197 -5.27 4.59 -2.38
N LYS A 198 -4.85 5.09 -1.21
CA LYS A 198 -4.99 4.38 0.07
C LYS A 198 -5.41 5.32 1.17
N LEU A 199 -6.55 5.03 1.78
CA LEU A 199 -7.00 5.65 3.02
C LEU A 199 -7.27 4.54 4.03
N LYS A 200 -6.56 4.58 5.16
CA LYS A 200 -6.66 3.58 6.22
C LYS A 200 -6.65 4.25 7.57
N VAL A 201 -7.50 3.78 8.48
CA VAL A 201 -7.48 4.18 9.90
C VAL A 201 -7.22 2.94 10.74
N TYR A 202 -6.28 3.03 11.67
CA TYR A 202 -5.88 1.94 12.56
C TYR A 202 -6.54 2.12 13.92
N ILE A 203 -7.32 1.12 14.34
CA ILE A 203 -8.14 1.12 15.56
C ILE A 203 -7.56 0.10 16.54
N GLY A 204 -7.06 0.60 17.67
CA GLY A 204 -6.44 -0.18 18.72
C GLY A 204 -7.39 -0.54 19.88
N ASP A 205 -6.78 -0.75 21.04
CA ASP A 205 -7.47 -1.15 22.27
C ASP A 205 -8.58 -0.16 22.67
N ASP A 206 -9.73 -0.68 23.10
CA ASP A 206 -10.91 0.11 23.48
C ASP A 206 -11.38 1.12 22.39
N GLY A 207 -11.07 0.85 21.11
CA GLY A 207 -11.52 1.65 19.99
C GLY A 207 -10.71 2.94 19.76
N GLU A 208 -9.52 3.06 20.34
CA GLU A 208 -8.68 4.24 20.12
C GLU A 208 -8.09 4.30 18.70
N VAL A 209 -7.95 5.50 18.13
CA VAL A 209 -7.25 5.67 16.84
C VAL A 209 -5.75 5.77 17.07
N ILE A 210 -5.03 4.69 16.74
CA ILE A 210 -3.57 4.59 16.92
C ILE A 210 -2.78 4.99 15.68
N GLY A 211 -3.45 5.21 14.55
CA GLY A 211 -2.80 5.68 13.33
C GLY A 211 -3.78 5.94 12.20
N PHE A 212 -3.32 6.64 11.17
CA PHE A 212 -3.99 6.64 9.86
C PHE A 212 -2.99 6.93 8.75
N TYR A 213 -3.32 6.47 7.54
CA TYR A 213 -2.61 6.81 6.33
C TYR A 213 -3.61 7.33 5.30
N LYS A 214 -3.35 8.50 4.72
CA LYS A 214 -4.18 9.13 3.71
C LYS A 214 -3.30 9.54 2.53
N ALA A 215 -3.22 8.67 1.53
CA ALA A 215 -2.76 9.03 0.19
C ALA A 215 -3.98 9.19 -0.70
N TRP A 216 -4.42 10.45 -0.88
CA TRP A 216 -5.67 10.79 -1.55
C TRP A 216 -5.52 12.08 -2.33
N ARG A 217 -4.86 12.00 -3.49
CA ARG A 217 -4.61 13.15 -4.36
C ARG A 217 -5.94 13.73 -4.85
N ALA A 218 -6.05 15.06 -4.79
CA ALA A 218 -7.17 15.76 -5.40
C ALA A 218 -6.99 15.78 -6.93
N ILE A 219 -8.05 15.48 -7.66
CA ILE A 219 -8.01 15.29 -9.11
C ILE A 219 -9.08 16.12 -9.80
N LYS A 220 -8.92 16.35 -11.10
CA LYS A 220 -9.96 16.92 -11.97
C LYS A 220 -9.87 16.27 -13.36
N PRO A 221 -10.99 16.12 -14.09
CA PRO A 221 -10.94 15.72 -15.49
C PRO A 221 -10.00 16.62 -16.30
N TYR A 222 -9.23 16.03 -17.21
CA TYR A 222 -8.27 16.75 -18.06
C TYR A 222 -8.60 16.61 -19.54
N SER A 223 -8.61 15.38 -20.07
CA SER A 223 -8.88 15.12 -21.49
C SER A 223 -9.39 13.70 -21.69
N GLU A 224 -10.15 13.46 -22.76
CA GLU A 224 -10.43 12.10 -23.23
C GLU A 224 -9.26 11.58 -24.07
N CYS A 225 -9.00 10.28 -23.99
CA CYS A 225 -7.98 9.58 -24.77
C CYS A 225 -8.55 8.29 -25.34
N THR A 226 -8.05 7.88 -26.51
CA THR A 226 -8.24 6.51 -27.02
C THR A 226 -7.35 5.57 -26.23
N ILE A 227 -7.91 4.45 -25.79
CA ILE A 227 -7.15 3.40 -25.12
C ILE A 227 -6.94 2.22 -26.06
N LYS A 228 -5.87 1.47 -25.82
CA LYS A 228 -5.59 0.18 -26.45
C LYS A 228 -6.76 -0.79 -26.21
N THR A 229 -6.98 -1.72 -27.12
CA THR A 229 -7.90 -2.84 -26.85
C THR A 229 -7.29 -3.80 -25.81
N PRO A 230 -8.10 -4.65 -25.15
CA PRO A 230 -7.58 -5.67 -24.25
C PRO A 230 -6.57 -6.63 -24.92
N GLU A 231 -6.74 -6.93 -26.21
CA GLU A 231 -5.82 -7.73 -27.01
C GLU A 231 -4.47 -7.04 -27.16
N GLU A 232 -4.46 -5.75 -27.52
CA GLU A 232 -3.23 -4.97 -27.65
C GLU A 232 -2.50 -4.86 -26.30
N ALA A 233 -3.23 -4.65 -25.21
CA ALA A 233 -2.67 -4.65 -23.86
C ALA A 233 -2.10 -6.01 -23.46
N PHE A 234 -2.70 -7.11 -23.91
CA PHE A 234 -2.17 -8.46 -23.69
C PHE A 234 -0.90 -8.73 -24.50
N GLU A 235 -0.78 -8.19 -25.72
CA GLU A 235 0.50 -8.21 -26.46
C GLU A 235 1.60 -7.43 -25.72
N ASP A 236 1.26 -6.29 -25.13
CA ASP A 236 2.20 -5.51 -24.32
C ASP A 236 2.61 -6.23 -23.02
N LEU A 237 1.68 -6.95 -22.38
CA LEU A 237 1.99 -7.84 -21.26
C LEU A 237 3.03 -8.90 -21.67
N LYS A 238 2.80 -9.60 -22.79
CA LYS A 238 3.72 -10.61 -23.33
C LYS A 238 5.08 -10.01 -23.69
N ALA A 239 5.10 -8.76 -24.15
CA ALA A 239 6.32 -8.01 -24.43
C ALA A 239 7.02 -7.45 -23.18
N GLY A 240 6.47 -7.66 -21.98
CA GLY A 240 7.03 -7.18 -20.72
C GLY A 240 6.87 -5.68 -20.49
N LYS A 241 5.99 -4.99 -21.23
CA LYS A 241 5.71 -3.55 -21.10
C LYS A 241 4.66 -3.29 -20.01
N CYS A 242 4.94 -3.78 -18.81
CA CYS A 242 4.02 -3.72 -17.68
C CYS A 242 4.75 -3.47 -16.36
N ARG A 243 4.01 -3.09 -15.32
CA ARG A 243 4.43 -3.28 -13.94
C ARG A 243 4.00 -4.66 -13.51
N PHE A 244 4.94 -5.52 -13.15
CA PHE A 244 4.66 -6.90 -12.79
C PHE A 244 4.87 -7.13 -11.30
N ALA A 245 3.84 -7.65 -10.63
CA ALA A 245 3.89 -8.08 -9.24
C ALA A 245 3.67 -9.60 -9.20
N GLY A 246 4.74 -10.34 -8.89
CA GLY A 246 4.73 -11.80 -8.79
C GLY A 246 6.16 -12.35 -8.77
N PRO A 247 6.35 -13.61 -8.33
CA PRO A 247 7.67 -14.22 -8.39
C PRO A 247 8.19 -14.33 -9.83
N ILE A 248 9.47 -14.03 -10.04
CA ILE A 248 10.12 -14.15 -11.34
C ILE A 248 10.58 -15.58 -11.61
N GLY A 249 10.77 -15.92 -12.90
CA GLY A 249 11.36 -17.21 -13.31
C GLY A 249 10.35 -18.32 -13.59
N PHE A 250 9.06 -18.00 -13.69
CA PHE A 250 7.99 -18.93 -14.04
C PHE A 250 8.12 -19.47 -15.46
N ASP A 251 7.53 -20.63 -15.70
CA ASP A 251 7.48 -21.27 -17.02
C ASP A 251 6.28 -20.77 -17.83
N LYS A 252 5.13 -20.60 -17.15
CA LYS A 252 3.87 -20.20 -17.76
C LYS A 252 3.06 -19.29 -16.85
N ALA A 253 2.39 -18.30 -17.43
CA ALA A 253 1.40 -17.46 -16.78
C ALA A 253 0.02 -17.71 -17.40
N ILE A 254 -0.99 -17.93 -16.56
CA ILE A 254 -2.39 -18.11 -16.94
C ILE A 254 -3.17 -16.90 -16.46
N VAL A 255 -3.63 -16.06 -17.38
CA VAL A 255 -4.50 -14.92 -17.08
C VAL A 255 -5.91 -15.42 -16.80
N LYS A 256 -6.44 -15.08 -15.62
CA LYS A 256 -7.79 -15.44 -15.15
C LYS A 256 -8.73 -14.25 -15.05
N GLU A 257 -8.20 -13.04 -14.94
CA GLU A 257 -9.00 -11.81 -14.87
C GLU A 257 -8.31 -10.69 -15.66
N ILE A 258 -9.13 -9.92 -16.38
CA ILE A 258 -8.74 -8.66 -17.01
C ILE A 258 -9.75 -7.59 -16.58
N SER A 259 -9.26 -6.48 -16.05
CA SER A 259 -10.11 -5.34 -15.70
C SER A 259 -9.41 -4.00 -15.99
N LEU A 260 -10.18 -2.91 -16.05
CA LEU A 260 -9.67 -1.55 -16.12
C LEU A 260 -9.58 -0.95 -14.72
N ALA A 261 -8.54 -0.16 -14.49
CA ALA A 261 -8.38 0.64 -13.30
C ALA A 261 -7.69 1.97 -13.62
N TYR A 262 -7.75 2.93 -12.71
CA TYR A 262 -6.84 4.07 -12.70
C TYR A 262 -5.68 3.79 -11.74
N TYR A 263 -4.46 4.18 -12.11
CA TYR A 263 -3.29 3.94 -11.26
C TYR A 263 -2.77 5.23 -10.61
N ILE A 264 -2.57 5.19 -9.30
CA ILE A 264 -1.94 6.28 -8.55
C ILE A 264 -0.64 5.82 -7.89
N GLU A 265 0.44 6.55 -8.19
CA GLU A 265 1.79 6.33 -7.71
C GLU A 265 1.95 6.54 -6.20
N ALA A 266 3.05 6.01 -5.64
CA ALA A 266 3.33 6.07 -4.21
C ALA A 266 3.39 7.51 -3.66
N ALA A 267 3.27 7.66 -2.35
CA ALA A 267 3.20 8.98 -1.70
C ALA A 267 4.45 9.85 -1.89
N ASP A 268 5.60 9.23 -2.09
CA ASP A 268 6.89 9.88 -2.33
C ASP A 268 7.15 10.21 -3.81
N LYS A 269 6.23 9.81 -4.71
CA LYS A 269 6.35 10.07 -6.15
C LYS A 269 5.46 11.24 -6.57
N GLU A 270 6.02 12.11 -7.39
CA GLU A 270 5.23 13.08 -8.14
C GLU A 270 4.43 12.38 -9.24
N GLN A 271 3.23 12.88 -9.51
CA GLN A 271 2.36 12.36 -10.55
C GLN A 271 1.45 13.49 -11.00
N ASP A 272 1.58 13.92 -12.25
CA ASP A 272 0.77 15.01 -12.82
C ASP A 272 -0.57 14.50 -13.37
N PHE A 273 -0.58 13.26 -13.86
CA PHE A 273 -1.73 12.65 -14.51
C PHE A 273 -2.02 11.25 -13.97
N ILE A 274 -3.30 10.93 -13.88
CA ILE A 274 -3.80 9.60 -13.57
C ILE A 274 -4.37 9.04 -14.86
N GLU A 275 -3.75 7.95 -15.30
CA GLU A 275 -4.05 7.29 -16.55
C GLU A 275 -4.69 5.92 -16.29
N PRO A 276 -5.55 5.46 -17.21
CA PRO A 276 -6.10 4.12 -17.14
C PRO A 276 -5.02 3.06 -17.38
N VAL A 277 -5.16 1.94 -16.70
CA VAL A 277 -4.35 0.73 -16.86
C VAL A 277 -5.25 -0.48 -17.01
N TYR A 278 -4.81 -1.44 -17.80
CA TYR A 278 -5.33 -2.80 -17.73
C TYR A 278 -4.65 -3.55 -16.59
N VAL A 279 -5.46 -4.21 -15.77
CA VAL A 279 -5.04 -5.08 -14.68
C VAL A 279 -5.25 -6.52 -15.13
N PHE A 280 -4.15 -7.25 -15.29
CA PHE A 280 -4.16 -8.68 -15.55
C PHE A 280 -3.86 -9.42 -14.25
N LYS A 281 -4.72 -10.35 -13.86
CA LYS A 281 -4.47 -11.23 -12.71
C LYS A 281 -4.57 -12.69 -13.10
N GLY A 282 -3.83 -13.52 -12.39
CA GLY A 282 -3.91 -14.96 -12.60
C GLY A 282 -2.81 -15.72 -11.88
N GLU A 283 -2.40 -16.82 -12.47
CA GLU A 283 -1.48 -17.78 -11.87
C GLU A 283 -0.18 -17.91 -12.66
N LEU A 284 0.92 -18.11 -11.95
CA LEU A 284 2.24 -18.44 -12.45
C LEU A 284 2.56 -19.88 -12.10
N LEU A 285 3.05 -20.64 -13.07
CA LEU A 285 3.45 -22.04 -12.91
C LEU A 285 4.98 -22.17 -12.90
N PHE A 286 5.49 -22.91 -11.92
CA PHE A 286 6.90 -23.25 -11.73
C PHE A 286 7.03 -24.77 -11.58
N GLY A 287 6.98 -25.51 -12.70
CA GLY A 287 6.77 -26.96 -12.64
C GLY A 287 5.44 -27.31 -11.96
N GLU A 288 5.49 -27.88 -10.74
CA GLU A 288 4.31 -28.25 -9.94
C GLU A 288 3.82 -27.13 -9.00
N ASP A 289 4.64 -26.09 -8.78
CA ASP A 289 4.29 -24.99 -7.88
C ASP A 289 3.47 -23.92 -8.60
N VAL A 290 2.54 -23.31 -7.87
CA VAL A 290 1.66 -22.23 -8.35
C VAL A 290 1.79 -21.01 -7.45
N ALA A 291 1.89 -19.83 -8.07
CA ALA A 291 1.81 -18.54 -7.38
C ALA A 291 0.84 -17.61 -8.11
N GLU A 292 0.35 -16.57 -7.44
CA GLU A 292 -0.47 -15.54 -8.09
C GLU A 292 0.40 -14.44 -8.70
N PHE A 293 -0.13 -13.75 -9.71
CA PHE A 293 0.44 -12.50 -10.21
C PHE A 293 -0.62 -11.43 -10.47
N GLU A 294 -0.17 -10.19 -10.43
CA GLU A 294 -0.86 -9.02 -10.95
C GLU A 294 0.10 -8.28 -11.91
N ALA A 295 -0.41 -7.84 -13.06
CA ALA A 295 0.33 -7.01 -13.99
C ALA A 295 -0.49 -5.80 -14.44
N LEU A 296 0.13 -4.63 -14.40
CA LEU A 296 -0.46 -3.36 -14.80
C LEU A 296 0.13 -2.92 -16.14
N VAL A 297 -0.69 -2.90 -17.18
CA VAL A 297 -0.31 -2.43 -18.51
C VAL A 297 -0.95 -1.05 -18.73
N PRO A 298 -0.19 0.01 -19.06
CA PRO A 298 -0.77 1.30 -19.44
C PRO A 298 -1.83 1.10 -20.53
N ALA A 299 -3.02 1.67 -20.39
CA ALA A 299 -4.05 1.55 -21.41
C ALA A 299 -3.87 2.60 -22.54
N VAL A 300 -3.11 3.66 -22.27
CA VAL A 300 -2.69 4.65 -23.26
C VAL A 300 -1.42 4.19 -23.99
N SER A 301 -1.20 4.72 -25.21
CA SER A 301 -0.03 4.44 -26.05
C SER A 301 1.15 5.37 -25.74
#